data_AF-A0A950GR17-F1
#
_entry.id   AF-A0A950GR17-F1
#
_cell.length_a   1.000
_cell.length_b   1.000
_cell.length_c   1.000
_cell.angle_alpha   90.00
_cell.angle_beta   90.00
_cell.angle_gamma   90.00
#
_symmetry.space_group_name_H-M   'P 1'
#
loop_
_entity.id
_entity.type
_entity.pdbx_description
1 polymer ?
#
loop_
_entity_poly.entity_id
_entity_poly.type
_entity_poly.pdbx_seq_one_letter_code
_entity_poly.pdbx_strand_id
1 'polypeptide(L)'
;FGGTVLAQHPEVPNVVVNLDLKTSELPNSFSPNPTPSGWVTGPLAYYQKKFPDLVHDTGALVADQPASVAKWQAEKAAMQHLGYRVVFDPNFDISTTNFDQYVVQMRNAGVKILFLEQMPYNYAGAVFKSLDAQNFHPTIVLGGSVYSDQLVSAAGGAPAIDGSWFEQGYSLYLGEDAATLPAVRTFQTWVQTASPGFAPDLYTLFGWLTTELFVQALRSAGPDPSRGSVLEALRKITSFSGQGIAATANPAGKIPGDCYIIGRVEGGRIVRFDDPPVDSPSGGYRCDGSFFYVKA
;
A
#
# COMPACT_ATOMS: atom_id res chain seq x y z
N PHE A 1 20.70 3.45 0.46
CA PHE A 1 22.02 4.01 0.84
C PHE A 1 21.98 5.20 1.82
N GLY A 2 20.81 5.74 2.21
CA GLY A 2 20.75 6.78 3.26
C GLY A 2 20.82 6.27 4.71
N GLY A 3 20.30 5.05 4.97
CA GLY A 3 20.19 4.51 6.33
C GLY A 3 21.50 4.40 7.10
N THR A 4 22.61 4.00 6.44
CA THR A 4 23.92 3.92 7.08
C THR A 4 24.41 5.28 7.57
N VAL A 5 24.15 6.35 6.81
CA VAL A 5 24.51 7.72 7.20
C VAL A 5 23.64 8.17 8.38
N LEU A 6 22.32 7.92 8.31
CA LEU A 6 21.40 8.26 9.40
C LEU A 6 21.72 7.54 10.71
N ALA A 7 22.24 6.31 10.64
CA ALA A 7 22.68 5.55 11.82
C ALA A 7 23.90 6.19 12.51
N GLN A 8 24.76 6.89 11.75
CA GLN A 8 25.91 7.62 12.27
C GLN A 8 25.52 9.00 12.85
N HIS A 9 24.32 9.47 12.53
CA HIS A 9 23.79 10.80 12.90
C HIS A 9 22.44 10.70 13.64
N PRO A 10 22.39 10.10 14.84
CA PRO A 10 21.14 9.91 15.60
C PRO A 10 20.46 11.21 16.02
N GLU A 11 21.16 12.35 15.93
CA GLU A 11 20.63 13.69 16.16
C GLU A 11 19.82 14.25 14.97
N VAL A 12 19.90 13.63 13.80
CA VAL A 12 19.17 14.06 12.60
C VAL A 12 17.85 13.31 12.52
N PRO A 13 16.69 13.98 12.64
CA PRO A 13 15.40 13.31 12.47
C PRO A 13 15.22 12.87 11.01
N ASN A 14 14.92 11.59 10.82
CA ASN A 14 14.50 11.03 9.55
C ASN A 14 12.98 10.82 9.57
N VAL A 15 12.24 11.68 8.90
CA VAL A 15 10.79 11.53 8.74
C VAL A 15 10.54 11.05 7.32
N VAL A 16 10.11 9.79 7.16
CA VAL A 16 9.88 9.17 5.84
C VAL A 16 9.13 7.86 5.97
N VAL A 17 8.36 7.48 4.95
CA VAL A 17 7.94 6.09 4.76
C VAL A 17 9.15 5.24 4.35
N ASN A 18 9.74 4.54 5.33
CA ASN A 18 10.91 3.69 5.10
C ASN A 18 10.50 2.34 4.50
N LEU A 19 10.96 2.03 3.30
CA LEU A 19 10.81 0.70 2.70
C LEU A 19 11.97 -0.25 3.03
N ASP A 20 13.06 0.28 3.59
CA ASP A 20 14.18 -0.50 4.13
C ASP A 20 13.97 -0.72 5.64
N LEU A 21 13.89 -2.00 6.04
CA LEU A 21 13.62 -2.40 7.43
C LEU A 21 14.71 -1.90 8.40
N LYS A 22 15.98 -1.96 8.00
CA LYS A 22 17.08 -1.52 8.88
C LYS A 22 17.00 -0.01 9.16
N THR A 23 16.67 0.78 8.16
CA THR A 23 16.50 2.24 8.30
C THR A 23 15.27 2.57 9.13
N SER A 24 14.17 1.81 8.98
CA SER A 24 12.94 2.03 9.77
C SER A 24 13.16 1.74 11.27
N GLU A 25 14.06 0.83 11.61
CA GLU A 25 14.42 0.47 12.99
C GLU A 25 15.30 1.50 13.71
N LEU A 26 15.93 2.45 13.00
CA LEU A 26 16.77 3.47 13.62
C LEU A 26 16.00 4.36 14.61
N PRO A 27 16.57 4.74 15.76
CA PRO A 27 15.88 5.49 16.82
C PRO A 27 15.51 6.94 16.43
N ASN A 28 16.10 7.45 15.34
CA ASN A 28 15.81 8.76 14.75
C ASN A 28 14.88 8.67 13.51
N SER A 29 14.38 7.48 13.17
CA SER A 29 13.46 7.28 12.05
C SER A 29 12.01 7.21 12.52
N PHE A 30 11.17 8.05 11.93
CA PHE A 30 9.72 8.15 12.18
C PHE A 30 8.99 8.08 10.85
N SER A 31 7.93 7.28 10.79
CA SER A 31 7.16 7.10 9.57
C SER A 31 5.69 7.42 9.82
N PRO A 32 5.01 8.14 8.90
CA PRO A 32 3.55 8.26 8.94
C PRO A 32 2.85 6.92 8.68
N ASN A 33 3.55 5.97 8.06
CA ASN A 33 3.14 4.59 7.88
C ASN A 33 4.30 3.67 8.28
N PRO A 34 4.48 3.35 9.57
CA PRO A 34 5.49 2.39 10.00
C PRO A 34 5.31 1.06 9.28
N THR A 35 6.40 0.44 8.86
CA THR A 35 6.40 -0.74 8.00
C THR A 35 7.24 -1.86 8.61
N PRO A 36 7.00 -2.27 9.87
CA PRO A 36 7.77 -3.34 10.50
C PRO A 36 7.67 -4.65 9.69
N SER A 37 8.49 -5.63 10.05
CA SER A 37 8.43 -6.96 9.43
C SER A 37 7.09 -7.62 9.75
N GLY A 38 6.19 -7.63 8.78
CA GLY A 38 4.81 -8.06 8.98
C GLY A 38 3.85 -7.51 7.93
N TRP A 39 2.57 -7.85 8.10
CA TRP A 39 1.49 -7.48 7.18
C TRP A 39 0.16 -7.30 7.90
N VAL A 40 -0.71 -6.43 7.36
CA VAL A 40 -2.07 -6.23 7.87
C VAL A 40 -2.95 -7.44 7.51
N THR A 41 -3.60 -8.04 8.51
CA THR A 41 -4.36 -9.28 8.30
C THR A 41 -5.80 -9.03 7.89
N GLY A 42 -6.33 -7.82 8.07
CA GLY A 42 -7.72 -7.47 7.79
C GLY A 42 -8.16 -7.78 6.35
N PRO A 43 -7.50 -7.22 5.31
CA PRO A 43 -7.84 -7.50 3.92
C PRO A 43 -7.75 -8.99 3.57
N LEU A 44 -6.70 -9.67 4.05
CA LEU A 44 -6.52 -11.11 3.85
C LEU A 44 -7.64 -11.91 4.52
N ALA A 45 -8.02 -11.60 5.75
CA ALA A 45 -9.14 -12.28 6.43
C ALA A 45 -10.48 -12.04 5.70
N TYR A 46 -10.67 -10.83 5.14
CA TYR A 46 -11.84 -10.52 4.33
C TYR A 46 -11.92 -11.40 3.07
N TYR A 47 -10.83 -11.52 2.29
CA TYR A 47 -10.82 -12.35 1.09
C TYR A 47 -10.83 -13.86 1.40
N GLN A 48 -10.23 -14.29 2.50
CA GLN A 48 -10.36 -15.68 2.98
C GLN A 48 -11.82 -16.03 3.24
N LYS A 49 -12.57 -15.15 3.91
CA LYS A 49 -13.99 -15.36 4.17
C LYS A 49 -14.82 -15.30 2.90
N LYS A 50 -14.46 -14.42 1.96
CA LYS A 50 -15.21 -14.21 0.71
C LYS A 50 -14.96 -15.32 -0.33
N PHE A 51 -13.74 -15.83 -0.37
CA PHE A 51 -13.27 -16.80 -1.36
C PHE A 51 -12.57 -18.00 -0.68
N PRO A 52 -13.24 -18.69 0.26
CA PRO A 52 -12.61 -19.73 1.08
C PRO A 52 -11.99 -20.86 0.23
N ASP A 53 -12.59 -21.17 -0.91
CA ASP A 53 -12.07 -22.21 -1.82
C ASP A 53 -10.91 -21.72 -2.70
N LEU A 54 -10.84 -20.42 -3.02
CA LEU A 54 -9.85 -19.89 -3.97
C LEU A 54 -8.51 -19.59 -3.30
N VAL A 55 -8.50 -19.24 -2.00
CA VAL A 55 -7.29 -18.88 -1.26
C VAL A 55 -6.30 -20.04 -1.08
N HIS A 56 -6.70 -21.26 -1.42
CA HIS A 56 -5.81 -22.41 -1.47
C HIS A 56 -5.02 -22.53 -2.79
N ASP A 57 -5.35 -21.72 -3.79
CA ASP A 57 -4.64 -21.66 -5.07
C ASP A 57 -4.27 -20.20 -5.37
N THR A 58 -3.56 -19.58 -4.42
CA THR A 58 -3.14 -18.17 -4.51
C THR A 58 -1.89 -18.01 -5.37
N GLY A 59 -1.92 -17.03 -6.27
CA GLY A 59 -0.78 -16.57 -7.04
C GLY A 59 -0.38 -15.14 -6.70
N ALA A 60 0.87 -14.81 -6.95
CA ALA A 60 1.38 -13.45 -6.95
C ALA A 60 2.48 -13.30 -8.01
N LEU A 61 2.80 -12.07 -8.35
CA LEU A 61 3.96 -11.71 -9.16
C LEU A 61 4.68 -10.57 -8.45
N VAL A 62 5.99 -10.71 -8.25
CA VAL A 62 6.76 -9.80 -7.40
C VAL A 62 7.85 -9.13 -8.23
N ALA A 63 7.89 -7.80 -8.27
CA ALA A 63 8.99 -7.12 -8.94
C ALA A 63 10.30 -7.42 -8.19
N ASP A 64 11.38 -7.76 -8.92
CA ASP A 64 12.67 -8.13 -8.32
C ASP A 64 13.42 -6.89 -7.78
N GLN A 65 12.84 -6.27 -6.76
CA GLN A 65 13.41 -5.19 -5.97
C GLN A 65 13.47 -5.62 -4.50
N PRO A 66 14.55 -5.31 -3.77
CA PRO A 66 14.71 -5.76 -2.39
C PRO A 66 13.52 -5.43 -1.46
N ALA A 67 12.92 -4.24 -1.62
CA ALA A 67 11.77 -3.83 -0.84
C ALA A 67 10.51 -4.67 -1.16
N SER A 68 10.20 -4.84 -2.44
CA SER A 68 9.06 -5.66 -2.92
C SER A 68 9.19 -7.11 -2.46
N VAL A 69 10.38 -7.69 -2.58
CA VAL A 69 10.64 -9.07 -2.14
C VAL A 69 10.49 -9.20 -0.63
N ALA A 70 11.05 -8.28 0.16
CA ALA A 70 10.92 -8.31 1.62
C ALA A 70 9.46 -8.17 2.07
N LYS A 71 8.69 -7.28 1.42
CA LYS A 71 7.28 -7.08 1.71
C LYS A 71 6.43 -8.28 1.32
N TRP A 72 6.67 -8.85 0.14
CA TRP A 72 6.03 -10.09 -0.28
C TRP A 72 6.25 -11.24 0.72
N GLN A 73 7.47 -11.43 1.23
CA GLN A 73 7.72 -12.50 2.21
C GLN A 73 6.90 -12.31 3.50
N ALA A 74 6.71 -11.06 3.94
CA ALA A 74 5.88 -10.76 5.10
C ALA A 74 4.39 -10.96 4.83
N GLU A 75 3.91 -10.51 3.66
CA GLU A 75 2.55 -10.74 3.17
C GLU A 75 2.24 -12.24 3.05
N LYS A 76 3.11 -13.00 2.38
CA LYS A 76 3.03 -14.46 2.22
C LYS A 76 2.98 -15.18 3.57
N ALA A 77 3.78 -14.75 4.55
CA ALA A 77 3.73 -15.32 5.89
C ALA A 77 2.39 -15.04 6.60
N ALA A 78 1.83 -13.84 6.46
CA ALA A 78 0.51 -13.51 6.98
C ALA A 78 -0.61 -14.29 6.27
N MET A 79 -0.53 -14.43 4.94
CA MET A 79 -1.40 -15.29 4.13
C MET A 79 -1.38 -16.73 4.66
N GLN A 80 -0.21 -17.32 4.83
CA GLN A 80 -0.05 -18.69 5.36
C GLN A 80 -0.61 -18.83 6.77
N HIS A 81 -0.40 -17.82 7.64
CA HIS A 81 -0.99 -17.78 8.97
C HIS A 81 -2.53 -17.82 8.95
N LEU A 82 -3.14 -17.22 7.91
CA LEU A 82 -4.58 -17.21 7.69
C LEU A 82 -5.10 -18.40 6.86
N GLY A 83 -4.25 -19.37 6.53
CA GLY A 83 -4.63 -20.61 5.84
C GLY A 83 -4.61 -20.54 4.31
N TYR A 84 -4.05 -19.47 3.73
CA TYR A 84 -3.80 -19.42 2.30
C TYR A 84 -2.72 -20.44 1.89
N ARG A 85 -2.81 -20.93 0.65
CA ARG A 85 -1.73 -21.68 0.00
C ARG A 85 -1.33 -20.95 -1.28
N VAL A 86 -0.13 -20.37 -1.23
CA VAL A 86 0.51 -19.73 -2.38
C VAL A 86 1.15 -20.82 -3.25
N VAL A 87 0.63 -20.99 -4.46
CA VAL A 87 1.07 -22.02 -5.42
C VAL A 87 1.97 -21.46 -6.52
N PHE A 88 2.04 -20.13 -6.68
CA PHE A 88 2.88 -19.47 -7.68
C PHE A 88 3.23 -18.04 -7.26
N ASP A 89 4.51 -17.72 -7.06
CA ASP A 89 4.97 -16.39 -6.65
C ASP A 89 6.39 -16.04 -7.11
N PRO A 90 6.70 -16.09 -8.42
CA PRO A 90 8.04 -15.76 -8.89
C PRO A 90 8.33 -14.27 -8.75
N ASN A 91 9.63 -13.97 -8.60
CA ASN A 91 10.16 -12.65 -8.88
C ASN A 91 10.31 -12.47 -10.40
N PHE A 92 9.99 -11.28 -10.92
CA PHE A 92 10.25 -10.91 -12.31
C PHE A 92 11.23 -9.73 -12.40
N ASP A 93 12.06 -9.73 -13.45
CA ASP A 93 13.01 -8.66 -13.70
C ASP A 93 12.28 -7.34 -14.02
N ILE A 94 12.77 -6.21 -13.52
CA ILE A 94 12.13 -4.90 -13.69
C ILE A 94 12.08 -4.41 -15.15
N SER A 95 12.85 -5.01 -16.05
CA SER A 95 12.77 -4.77 -17.50
C SER A 95 11.66 -5.58 -18.19
N THR A 96 10.96 -6.46 -17.46
CA THR A 96 9.87 -7.29 -18.00
C THR A 96 8.72 -6.41 -18.48
N THR A 97 8.33 -6.57 -19.74
CA THR A 97 7.20 -5.86 -20.36
C THR A 97 6.10 -6.79 -20.87
N ASN A 98 6.37 -8.09 -20.95
CA ASN A 98 5.41 -9.13 -21.35
C ASN A 98 5.36 -10.22 -20.27
N PHE A 99 4.15 -10.63 -19.88
CA PHE A 99 3.92 -11.59 -18.81
C PHE A 99 3.26 -12.89 -19.29
N ASP A 100 3.21 -13.17 -20.60
CA ASP A 100 2.50 -14.32 -21.17
C ASP A 100 3.01 -15.64 -20.62
N GLN A 101 4.34 -15.79 -20.47
CA GLN A 101 4.93 -16.99 -19.90
C GLN A 101 4.55 -17.17 -18.42
N TYR A 102 4.55 -16.09 -17.64
CA TYR A 102 4.09 -16.13 -16.24
C TYR A 102 2.62 -16.51 -16.16
N VAL A 103 1.77 -15.98 -17.05
CA VAL A 103 0.35 -16.32 -17.11
C VAL A 103 0.12 -17.79 -17.47
N VAL A 104 0.85 -18.33 -18.42
CA VAL A 104 0.80 -19.78 -18.75
C VAL A 104 1.22 -20.62 -17.54
N GLN A 105 2.27 -20.22 -16.83
CA GLN A 105 2.73 -20.93 -15.63
C GLN A 105 1.71 -20.82 -14.48
N MET A 106 1.10 -19.65 -14.25
CA MET A 106 0.00 -19.48 -13.28
C MET A 106 -1.16 -20.42 -13.56
N ARG A 107 -1.60 -20.49 -14.83
CA ARG A 107 -2.67 -21.38 -15.25
C ARG A 107 -2.32 -22.84 -14.99
N ASN A 108 -1.09 -23.25 -15.32
CA ASN A 108 -0.61 -24.62 -15.10
C ASN A 108 -0.46 -24.96 -13.60
N ALA A 109 -0.10 -23.97 -12.77
CA ALA A 109 -0.05 -24.10 -11.31
C ALA A 109 -1.44 -24.09 -10.65
N GLY A 110 -2.50 -23.80 -11.43
CA GLY A 110 -3.87 -23.84 -10.97
C GLY A 110 -4.35 -22.60 -10.22
N VAL A 111 -3.63 -21.47 -10.32
CA VAL A 111 -3.98 -20.21 -9.63
C VAL A 111 -5.46 -19.85 -9.84
N LYS A 112 -6.16 -19.55 -8.74
CA LYS A 112 -7.58 -19.14 -8.74
C LYS A 112 -7.79 -17.72 -8.23
N ILE A 113 -6.92 -17.26 -7.35
CA ILE A 113 -6.87 -15.87 -6.88
C ILE A 113 -5.46 -15.32 -7.05
N LEU A 114 -5.32 -14.15 -7.67
CA LEU A 114 -4.06 -13.50 -8.00
C LEU A 114 -3.95 -12.16 -7.29
N PHE A 115 -2.93 -12.01 -6.46
CA PHE A 115 -2.60 -10.74 -5.79
C PHE A 115 -1.56 -9.97 -6.60
N LEU A 116 -1.88 -8.72 -6.92
CA LEU A 116 -1.01 -7.77 -7.62
C LEU A 116 -0.78 -6.55 -6.71
N GLU A 117 0.22 -6.65 -5.85
CA GLU A 117 0.48 -5.65 -4.80
C GLU A 117 1.97 -5.29 -4.61
N GLN A 118 2.89 -6.09 -5.13
CA GLN A 118 4.34 -5.82 -4.99
C GLN A 118 4.94 -5.24 -6.29
N MET A 119 4.11 -4.49 -7.03
CA MET A 119 4.44 -3.87 -8.32
C MET A 119 3.63 -2.59 -8.59
N PRO A 120 4.16 -1.62 -9.35
CA PRO A 120 3.38 -0.47 -9.83
C PRO A 120 2.37 -0.83 -10.94
N TYR A 121 1.48 0.12 -11.22
CA TYR A 121 0.36 -0.02 -12.17
C TYR A 121 0.78 -0.48 -13.57
N ASN A 122 1.97 -0.12 -14.05
CA ASN A 122 2.42 -0.42 -15.41
C ASN A 122 2.69 -1.92 -15.60
N TYR A 123 3.26 -2.59 -14.59
CA TYR A 123 3.42 -4.04 -14.63
C TYR A 123 2.07 -4.74 -14.45
N ALA A 124 1.24 -4.27 -13.53
CA ALA A 124 -0.11 -4.83 -13.35
C ALA A 124 -0.93 -4.74 -14.65
N GLY A 125 -0.91 -3.60 -15.34
CA GLY A 125 -1.54 -3.43 -16.64
C GLY A 125 -0.99 -4.37 -17.72
N ALA A 126 0.32 -4.61 -17.73
CA ALA A 126 0.92 -5.61 -18.63
C ALA A 126 0.49 -7.05 -18.28
N VAL A 127 0.33 -7.37 -16.99
CA VAL A 127 -0.23 -8.65 -16.53
C VAL A 127 -1.67 -8.80 -17.03
N PHE A 128 -2.53 -7.78 -16.90
CA PHE A 128 -3.90 -7.82 -17.44
C PHE A 128 -3.94 -8.11 -18.93
N LYS A 129 -3.08 -7.46 -19.73
CA LYS A 129 -2.97 -7.73 -21.16
C LYS A 129 -2.58 -9.19 -21.45
N SER A 130 -1.65 -9.74 -20.67
CA SER A 130 -1.25 -11.15 -20.81
C SER A 130 -2.33 -12.12 -20.32
N LEU A 131 -3.11 -11.77 -19.28
CA LEU A 131 -4.25 -12.56 -18.81
C LEU A 131 -5.31 -12.69 -19.92
N ASP A 132 -5.66 -11.56 -20.55
CA ASP A 132 -6.59 -11.52 -21.68
C ASP A 132 -6.05 -12.34 -22.88
N ALA A 133 -4.80 -12.09 -23.29
CA ALA A 133 -4.17 -12.79 -24.41
C ALA A 133 -4.11 -14.31 -24.23
N GLN A 134 -3.97 -14.79 -23.00
CA GLN A 134 -3.93 -16.22 -22.67
C GLN A 134 -5.29 -16.80 -22.25
N ASN A 135 -6.36 -15.99 -22.32
CA ASN A 135 -7.71 -16.32 -21.88
C ASN A 135 -7.73 -16.98 -20.48
N PHE A 136 -7.02 -16.37 -19.53
CA PHE A 136 -6.93 -16.82 -18.15
C PHE A 136 -7.43 -15.74 -17.21
N HIS A 137 -8.52 -16.03 -16.50
CA HIS A 137 -9.27 -15.05 -15.72
C HIS A 137 -9.39 -15.49 -14.25
N PRO A 138 -8.32 -15.44 -13.43
CA PRO A 138 -8.41 -15.66 -12.00
C PRO A 138 -9.17 -14.52 -11.32
N THR A 139 -9.61 -14.72 -10.07
CA THR A 139 -10.04 -13.59 -9.24
C THR A 139 -8.83 -12.71 -8.94
N ILE A 140 -8.88 -11.43 -9.24
CA ILE A 140 -7.74 -10.53 -9.03
C ILE A 140 -7.98 -9.67 -7.79
N VAL A 141 -6.96 -9.52 -6.96
CA VAL A 141 -6.88 -8.57 -5.85
C VAL A 141 -5.73 -7.60 -6.14
N LEU A 142 -6.06 -6.33 -6.22
CA LEU A 142 -5.16 -5.21 -6.47
C LEU A 142 -4.80 -4.56 -5.14
N GLY A 143 -3.51 -4.35 -4.88
CA GLY A 143 -3.06 -3.65 -3.67
C GLY A 143 -2.76 -2.17 -3.88
N GLY A 144 -2.35 -1.49 -2.81
CA GLY A 144 -2.12 -0.03 -2.85
C GLY A 144 -1.08 0.43 -3.89
N SER A 145 -0.07 -0.39 -4.20
CA SER A 145 1.01 0.00 -5.15
C SER A 145 0.55 0.10 -6.61
N VAL A 146 -0.53 -0.60 -6.97
CA VAL A 146 -1.08 -0.57 -8.32
C VAL A 146 -2.10 0.56 -8.51
N TYR A 147 -2.52 1.20 -7.42
CA TYR A 147 -3.53 2.25 -7.46
C TYR A 147 -3.02 3.51 -8.16
N SER A 148 -3.55 3.74 -9.36
CA SER A 148 -3.18 4.83 -10.26
C SER A 148 -4.33 5.13 -11.21
N ASP A 149 -4.47 6.39 -11.63
CA ASP A 149 -5.37 6.81 -12.70
C ASP A 149 -4.98 6.25 -14.07
N GLN A 150 -3.76 5.72 -14.21
CA GLN A 150 -3.24 5.08 -15.41
C GLN A 150 -3.47 3.56 -15.45
N LEU A 151 -3.90 2.93 -14.35
CA LEU A 151 -4.04 1.47 -14.28
C LEU A 151 -5.03 0.92 -15.31
N VAL A 152 -6.22 1.52 -15.40
CA VAL A 152 -7.30 1.02 -16.25
C VAL A 152 -6.93 1.10 -17.73
N SER A 153 -6.29 2.20 -18.15
CA SER A 153 -5.81 2.33 -19.52
C SER A 153 -4.63 1.37 -19.79
N ALA A 154 -3.71 1.21 -18.82
CA ALA A 154 -2.60 0.26 -18.93
C ALA A 154 -3.07 -1.19 -19.06
N ALA A 155 -4.18 -1.56 -18.41
CA ALA A 155 -4.80 -2.87 -18.44
C ALA A 155 -5.58 -3.19 -19.73
N GLY A 156 -5.82 -2.21 -20.60
CA GLY A 156 -6.60 -2.39 -21.84
C GLY A 156 -8.04 -1.86 -21.76
N GLY A 157 -8.36 -1.06 -20.75
CA GLY A 157 -9.68 -0.45 -20.55
C GLY A 157 -10.56 -1.21 -19.57
N ALA A 158 -11.72 -0.62 -19.23
CA ALA A 158 -12.64 -1.16 -18.23
C ALA A 158 -13.00 -2.65 -18.43
N PRO A 159 -13.31 -3.15 -19.65
CA PRO A 159 -13.67 -4.55 -19.83
C PRO A 159 -12.60 -5.56 -19.39
N ALA A 160 -11.33 -5.18 -19.41
CA ALA A 160 -10.21 -6.06 -19.04
C ALA A 160 -10.00 -6.16 -17.52
N ILE A 161 -10.43 -5.15 -16.76
CA ILE A 161 -10.11 -5.02 -15.33
C ILE A 161 -11.33 -5.00 -14.42
N ASP A 162 -12.52 -4.70 -14.96
CA ASP A 162 -13.77 -4.67 -14.21
C ASP A 162 -14.01 -5.98 -13.46
N GLY A 163 -14.50 -5.87 -12.22
CA GLY A 163 -14.69 -6.99 -11.32
C GLY A 163 -13.49 -7.35 -10.46
N SER A 164 -12.30 -6.81 -10.75
CA SER A 164 -11.12 -6.94 -9.87
C SER A 164 -11.41 -6.36 -8.49
N TRP A 165 -10.92 -7.03 -7.46
CA TRP A 165 -10.96 -6.54 -6.08
C TRP A 165 -9.79 -5.60 -5.82
N PHE A 166 -9.94 -4.75 -4.84
CA PHE A 166 -8.92 -3.81 -4.41
C PHE A 166 -8.87 -3.74 -2.88
N GLU A 167 -7.68 -3.55 -2.32
CA GLU A 167 -7.50 -3.23 -0.91
C GLU A 167 -6.32 -2.28 -0.70
N GLN A 168 -6.34 -1.53 0.40
CA GLN A 168 -5.19 -0.75 0.88
C GLN A 168 -5.44 -0.18 2.29
N GLY A 169 -4.38 0.34 2.90
CA GLY A 169 -4.42 1.10 4.16
C GLY A 169 -4.66 2.62 4.01
N TYR A 170 -5.18 3.08 2.86
CA TYR A 170 -5.42 4.49 2.56
C TYR A 170 -6.82 4.71 1.99
N SER A 171 -7.33 5.93 2.13
CA SER A 171 -8.53 6.37 1.41
C SER A 171 -8.29 6.34 -0.10
N LEU A 172 -9.35 6.41 -0.91
CA LEU A 172 -9.24 6.56 -2.36
C LEU A 172 -8.78 7.99 -2.70
N TYR A 173 -7.47 8.20 -2.56
CA TYR A 173 -6.80 9.49 -2.62
C TYR A 173 -6.67 10.07 -4.04
N LEU A 174 -7.06 9.33 -5.08
CA LEU A 174 -7.10 9.80 -6.46
C LEU A 174 -8.40 10.53 -6.82
N GLY A 175 -9.25 10.79 -5.82
CA GLY A 175 -10.34 11.77 -5.89
C GLY A 175 -11.72 11.18 -5.62
N GLU A 176 -11.85 9.86 -5.58
CA GLU A 176 -13.10 9.14 -5.35
C GLU A 176 -13.67 9.49 -3.96
N ASP A 177 -12.80 9.69 -2.96
CA ASP A 177 -13.20 10.11 -1.62
C ASP A 177 -13.23 11.65 -1.43
N ALA A 178 -12.87 12.46 -2.43
CA ALA A 178 -12.69 13.92 -2.28
C ALA A 178 -13.97 14.71 -1.96
N ALA A 179 -15.14 14.12 -2.20
CA ALA A 179 -16.43 14.70 -1.85
C ALA A 179 -16.66 14.68 -0.33
N THR A 180 -16.18 13.65 0.36
CA THR A 180 -16.47 13.40 1.78
C THR A 180 -15.24 13.61 2.68
N LEU A 181 -14.03 13.43 2.14
CA LEU A 181 -12.77 13.57 2.87
C LEU A 181 -11.96 14.78 2.35
N PRO A 182 -12.00 15.95 3.03
CA PRO A 182 -11.30 17.16 2.58
C PRO A 182 -9.79 17.00 2.41
N ALA A 183 -9.17 16.07 3.15
CA ALA A 183 -7.75 15.76 3.04
C ALA A 183 -7.36 15.28 1.63
N VAL A 184 -8.21 14.48 0.98
CA VAL A 184 -8.01 14.00 -0.40
C VAL A 184 -7.98 15.19 -1.37
N ARG A 185 -8.98 16.08 -1.27
CA ARG A 185 -9.02 17.28 -2.11
C ARG A 185 -7.79 18.16 -1.90
N THR A 186 -7.35 18.31 -0.66
CA THR A 186 -6.16 19.10 -0.31
C THR A 186 -4.91 18.50 -0.93
N PHE A 187 -4.70 17.19 -0.79
CA PHE A 187 -3.61 16.45 -1.40
C PHE A 187 -3.58 16.66 -2.92
N GLN A 188 -4.69 16.39 -3.60
CA GLN A 188 -4.76 16.54 -5.07
C GLN A 188 -4.50 17.97 -5.52
N THR A 189 -5.06 18.96 -4.82
CA THR A 189 -4.86 20.38 -5.13
C THR A 189 -3.40 20.76 -5.05
N TRP A 190 -2.70 20.36 -3.98
CA TRP A 190 -1.31 20.73 -3.77
C TRP A 190 -0.34 19.97 -4.67
N VAL A 191 -0.64 18.71 -5.02
CA VAL A 191 0.12 17.97 -6.06
C VAL A 191 0.07 18.74 -7.37
N GLN A 192 -1.12 19.14 -7.82
CA GLN A 192 -1.27 19.89 -9.08
C GLN A 192 -0.71 21.32 -8.99
N THR A 193 -0.71 21.93 -7.81
CA THR A 193 -0.10 23.24 -7.59
C THR A 193 1.42 23.18 -7.69
N ALA A 194 2.05 22.17 -7.08
CA ALA A 194 3.50 22.00 -7.08
C ALA A 194 4.03 21.52 -8.44
N SER A 195 3.28 20.65 -9.12
CA SER A 195 3.64 20.10 -10.43
C SER A 195 2.39 19.86 -11.29
N PRO A 196 1.95 20.87 -12.06
CA PRO A 196 0.77 20.74 -12.92
C PRO A 196 0.89 19.56 -13.90
N GLY A 197 -0.16 18.74 -13.97
CA GLY A 197 -0.22 17.56 -14.84
C GLY A 197 0.49 16.32 -14.29
N PHE A 198 1.05 16.37 -13.10
CA PHE A 198 1.63 15.20 -12.45
C PHE A 198 0.53 14.21 -12.03
N ALA A 199 0.73 12.92 -12.32
CA ALA A 199 -0.19 11.86 -11.91
C ALA A 199 0.26 11.31 -10.54
N PRO A 200 -0.46 11.61 -9.43
CA PRO A 200 -0.08 11.09 -8.13
C PRO A 200 -0.25 9.57 -8.06
N ASP A 201 0.66 8.94 -7.32
CA ASP A 201 0.62 7.53 -6.97
C ASP A 201 0.84 7.35 -5.46
N LEU A 202 0.99 6.09 -5.03
CA LEU A 202 1.24 5.76 -3.63
C LEU A 202 2.48 6.45 -3.06
N TYR A 203 3.54 6.56 -3.86
CA TYR A 203 4.80 7.17 -3.43
C TYR A 203 4.69 8.70 -3.31
N THR A 204 3.83 9.31 -4.12
CA THR A 204 3.45 10.72 -4.01
C THR A 204 2.69 10.97 -2.71
N LEU A 205 1.75 10.09 -2.37
CA LEU A 205 1.05 10.13 -1.09
C LEU A 205 2.03 9.95 0.08
N PHE A 206 3.01 9.05 -0.02
CA PHE A 206 4.03 8.88 1.02
C PHE A 206 4.84 10.16 1.25
N GLY A 207 5.22 10.87 0.18
CA GLY A 207 5.87 12.17 0.28
C GLY A 207 5.00 13.22 0.98
N TRP A 208 3.70 13.27 0.64
CA TRP A 208 2.73 14.14 1.29
C TRP A 208 2.59 13.86 2.79
N LEU A 209 2.30 12.61 3.15
CA LEU A 209 2.12 12.17 4.54
C LEU A 209 3.38 12.38 5.38
N THR A 210 4.55 12.13 4.78
CA THR A 210 5.86 12.39 5.40
C THR A 210 6.01 13.86 5.76
N THR A 211 5.63 14.73 4.82
CA THR A 211 5.69 16.19 5.02
C THR A 211 4.68 16.64 6.06
N GLU A 212 3.46 16.11 6.07
CA GLU A 212 2.46 16.41 7.10
C GLU A 212 2.95 16.03 8.50
N LEU A 213 3.50 14.82 8.67
CA LEU A 213 4.06 14.37 9.95
C LEU A 213 5.21 15.27 10.42
N PHE A 214 6.10 15.66 9.51
CA PHE A 214 7.20 16.58 9.81
C PHE A 214 6.68 17.97 10.21
N VAL A 215 5.68 18.50 9.51
CA VAL A 215 5.05 19.80 9.84
C VAL A 215 4.37 19.76 11.20
N GLN A 216 3.70 18.66 11.54
CA GLN A 216 3.12 18.46 12.88
C GLN A 216 4.22 18.54 13.94
N ALA A 217 5.33 17.82 13.76
CA ALA A 217 6.47 17.86 14.69
C ALA A 217 7.11 19.24 14.78
N LEU A 218 7.31 19.93 13.65
CA LEU A 218 7.85 21.30 13.62
C LEU A 218 6.99 22.27 14.43
N ARG A 219 5.66 22.23 14.26
CA ARG A 219 4.73 23.06 15.02
C ARG A 219 4.80 22.76 16.52
N SER A 220 4.89 21.48 16.88
CA SER A 220 5.03 21.05 18.28
C SER A 220 6.40 21.40 18.89
N ALA A 221 7.44 21.59 18.08
CA ALA A 221 8.77 21.99 18.53
C ALA A 221 8.88 23.47 18.95
N GLY A 222 7.85 24.28 18.65
CA GLY A 222 7.77 25.68 19.04
C GLY A 222 8.27 26.67 17.96
N PRO A 223 8.32 27.97 18.27
CA PRO A 223 8.60 29.04 17.31
C PRO A 223 10.07 29.10 16.82
N ASP A 224 11.00 28.45 17.53
CA ASP A 224 12.42 28.36 17.16
C ASP A 224 12.87 26.88 17.18
N PRO A 225 12.49 26.09 16.16
CA PRO A 225 12.75 24.66 16.15
C PRO A 225 14.24 24.36 15.93
N SER A 226 14.78 23.44 16.74
CA SER A 226 16.09 22.83 16.54
C SER A 226 15.92 21.36 16.13
N ARG A 227 16.99 20.70 15.65
CA ARG A 227 16.96 19.25 15.40
C ARG A 227 16.51 18.45 16.64
N GLY A 228 16.99 18.85 17.82
CA GLY A 228 16.64 18.23 19.09
C GLY A 228 15.16 18.39 19.43
N SER A 229 14.61 19.61 19.35
CA SER A 229 13.20 19.83 19.68
C SER A 229 12.24 19.18 18.68
N VAL A 230 12.60 19.09 17.40
CA VAL A 230 11.84 18.31 16.41
C VAL A 230 11.88 16.82 16.72
N LEU A 231 13.05 16.27 17.07
CA LEU A 231 13.19 14.87 17.44
C LEU A 231 12.39 14.52 18.70
N GLU A 232 12.38 15.41 19.69
CA GLU A 232 11.55 15.28 20.90
C GLU A 232 10.06 15.36 20.58
N ALA A 233 9.65 16.23 19.66
CA ALA A 233 8.28 16.31 19.20
C ALA A 233 7.84 15.03 18.48
N LEU A 234 8.66 14.50 17.56
CA LEU A 234 8.39 13.25 16.83
C LEU A 234 8.19 12.05 17.78
N ARG A 235 9.00 11.95 18.84
CA ARG A 235 8.87 10.91 19.87
C ARG A 235 7.56 10.94 20.65
N LYS A 236 6.78 12.01 20.54
CA LYS A 236 5.47 12.17 21.20
C LYS A 236 4.29 11.93 20.26
N ILE A 237 4.53 11.76 18.94
CA ILE A 237 3.45 11.51 17.98
C ILE A 237 3.09 10.03 18.00
N THR A 238 2.14 9.68 18.86
CA THR A 238 1.65 8.30 19.00
C THR A 238 0.41 7.98 18.18
N SER A 239 -0.12 8.97 17.44
CA SER A 239 -1.27 8.83 16.56
C SER A 239 -1.12 9.78 15.38
N PHE A 240 -1.20 9.23 14.17
CA PHE A 240 -1.13 9.98 12.92
C PHE A 240 -2.00 9.30 11.86
N SER A 241 -2.85 10.06 11.18
CA SER A 241 -3.76 9.55 10.13
C SER A 241 -3.75 10.37 8.84
N GLY A 242 -2.88 11.40 8.75
CA GLY A 242 -2.88 12.33 7.62
C GLY A 242 -4.26 12.97 7.39
N GLN A 243 -4.90 13.43 8.47
CA GLN A 243 -6.27 13.97 8.45
C GLN A 243 -7.32 12.98 7.92
N GLY A 244 -7.12 11.67 8.18
CA GLY A 244 -8.01 10.58 7.77
C GLY A 244 -7.68 9.95 6.41
N ILE A 245 -6.70 10.49 5.66
CA ILE A 245 -6.31 9.94 4.35
C ILE A 245 -5.60 8.59 4.45
N ALA A 246 -5.03 8.27 5.63
CA ALA A 246 -4.38 7.02 5.95
C ALA A 246 -5.00 6.36 7.19
N ALA A 247 -4.93 5.03 7.26
CA ALA A 247 -5.19 4.30 8.50
C ALA A 247 -4.31 4.85 9.63
N THR A 248 -4.88 4.98 10.83
CA THR A 248 -4.17 5.61 11.95
C THR A 248 -3.01 4.73 12.40
N ALA A 249 -1.81 5.29 12.37
CA ALA A 249 -0.59 4.64 12.84
C ALA A 249 -0.02 5.34 14.07
N ASN A 250 0.98 4.72 14.71
CA ASN A 250 1.76 5.31 15.79
C ASN A 250 3.23 5.47 15.35
N PRO A 251 3.61 6.65 14.82
CA PRO A 251 4.97 6.93 14.37
C PRO A 251 6.03 6.74 15.46
N ALA A 252 5.78 7.23 16.68
CA ALA A 252 6.74 7.17 17.78
C ALA A 252 7.03 5.72 18.24
N GLY A 253 5.99 4.90 18.30
CA GLY A 253 6.06 3.49 18.67
C GLY A 253 6.43 2.56 17.50
N LYS A 254 6.52 3.09 16.28
CA LYS A 254 6.73 2.33 15.04
C LYS A 254 5.65 1.27 14.80
N ILE A 255 4.43 1.55 15.26
CA ILE A 255 3.30 0.62 15.11
C ILE A 255 2.51 1.05 13.86
N PRO A 256 2.34 0.15 12.88
CA PRO A 256 1.56 0.40 11.67
C PRO A 256 0.08 0.60 12.01
N GLY A 257 -0.67 1.19 11.08
CA GLY A 257 -2.12 1.06 11.09
C GLY A 257 -2.53 -0.36 10.71
N ASP A 258 -3.62 -0.85 11.30
CA ASP A 258 -4.23 -2.16 11.00
C ASP A 258 -5.63 -2.05 10.38
N CYS A 259 -6.11 -0.81 10.20
CA CYS A 259 -7.32 -0.54 9.46
C CYS A 259 -7.07 -0.47 7.95
N TYR A 260 -8.09 -0.80 7.16
CA TYR A 260 -7.99 -0.94 5.71
C TYR A 260 -9.31 -0.58 5.02
N ILE A 261 -9.28 -0.48 3.70
CA ILE A 261 -10.48 -0.35 2.86
C ILE A 261 -10.55 -1.53 1.90
N ILE A 262 -11.76 -1.87 1.48
CA ILE A 262 -11.99 -2.80 0.37
C ILE A 262 -12.63 -2.03 -0.78
N GLY A 263 -12.16 -2.28 -1.98
CA GLY A 263 -12.72 -1.74 -3.20
C GLY A 263 -13.00 -2.81 -4.25
N ARG A 264 -13.68 -2.35 -5.30
CA ARG A 264 -13.94 -3.12 -6.51
C ARG A 264 -13.80 -2.22 -7.73
N VAL A 265 -13.29 -2.76 -8.83
CA VAL A 265 -13.27 -2.04 -10.10
C VAL A 265 -14.64 -2.19 -10.77
N GLU A 266 -15.34 -1.07 -10.97
CA GLU A 266 -16.66 -1.00 -11.60
C GLU A 266 -16.66 0.10 -12.67
N GLY A 267 -16.90 -0.26 -13.93
CA GLY A 267 -16.90 0.70 -15.04
C GLY A 267 -15.56 1.43 -15.21
N GLY A 268 -14.46 0.74 -14.95
CA GLY A 268 -13.11 1.29 -14.99
C GLY A 268 -12.79 2.27 -13.87
N ARG A 269 -13.45 2.16 -12.71
CA ARG A 269 -13.16 2.97 -11.52
C ARG A 269 -13.09 2.09 -10.29
N ILE A 270 -12.14 2.37 -9.41
CA ILE A 270 -12.12 1.74 -8.09
C ILE A 270 -13.16 2.44 -7.24
N VAL A 271 -14.12 1.67 -6.72
CA VAL A 271 -15.15 2.15 -5.80
C VAL A 271 -15.02 1.38 -4.48
N ARG A 272 -15.31 2.04 -3.37
CA ARG A 272 -15.40 1.37 -2.07
C ARG A 272 -16.47 0.27 -2.11
N PHE A 273 -16.19 -0.85 -1.45
CA PHE A 273 -17.05 -2.02 -1.43
C PHE A 273 -17.05 -2.63 -0.03
N ASP A 274 -18.24 -2.88 0.53
CA ASP A 274 -18.41 -3.41 1.90
C ASP A 274 -17.73 -2.57 3.01
N ASP A 275 -17.29 -1.34 2.75
CA ASP A 275 -16.71 -0.45 3.76
C ASP A 275 -17.76 0.32 4.56
N PRO A 276 -17.45 0.75 5.80
CA PRO A 276 -18.21 1.81 6.47
C PRO A 276 -18.26 3.09 5.62
N PRO A 277 -19.29 3.95 5.82
CA PRO A 277 -19.32 5.27 5.18
C PRO A 277 -18.07 6.10 5.52
N VAL A 278 -17.57 6.89 4.57
CA VAL A 278 -16.36 7.73 4.74
C VAL A 278 -16.53 8.78 5.86
N ASP A 279 -17.75 9.23 6.10
CA ASP A 279 -18.12 10.17 7.19
C ASP A 279 -18.40 9.47 8.54
N SER A 280 -18.24 8.15 8.62
CA SER A 280 -18.37 7.42 9.88
C SER A 280 -17.18 7.68 10.82
N PRO A 281 -17.29 7.34 12.12
CA PRO A 281 -16.18 7.52 13.07
C PRO A 281 -14.89 6.79 12.70
N SER A 282 -14.96 5.73 11.87
CA SER A 282 -13.77 5.04 11.38
C SER A 282 -13.18 5.66 10.12
N GLY A 283 -13.74 6.76 9.59
CA GLY A 283 -13.27 7.40 8.36
C GLY A 283 -13.48 6.55 7.11
N GLY A 284 -14.44 5.63 7.15
CA GLY A 284 -14.66 4.63 6.10
C GLY A 284 -13.68 3.46 6.11
N TYR A 285 -12.84 3.32 7.15
CA TYR A 285 -11.96 2.17 7.27
C TYR A 285 -12.64 1.04 8.04
N ARG A 286 -12.31 -0.18 7.62
CA ARG A 286 -12.52 -1.41 8.38
C ARG A 286 -11.37 -1.58 9.36
N CYS A 287 -11.69 -1.78 10.63
CA CYS A 287 -10.72 -1.94 11.72
C CYS A 287 -10.97 -3.26 12.49
N ASP A 288 -11.41 -4.28 11.76
CA ASP A 288 -11.68 -5.65 12.24
C ASP A 288 -10.50 -6.61 11.98
N GLY A 289 -9.36 -6.08 11.52
CA GLY A 289 -8.10 -6.79 11.33
C GLY A 289 -7.13 -6.65 12.49
N SER A 290 -5.89 -7.09 12.25
CA SER A 290 -4.74 -6.89 13.14
C SER A 290 -3.47 -6.78 12.30
N PHE A 291 -2.33 -6.56 12.93
CA PHE A 291 -1.03 -6.64 12.25
C PHE A 291 -0.29 -7.92 12.64
N PHE A 292 -0.01 -8.77 11.65
CA PHE A 292 0.81 -9.97 11.83
C PHE A 292 2.28 -9.61 11.75
N TYR A 293 3.05 -9.92 12.80
CA TYR A 293 4.50 -9.72 12.83
C TYR A 293 5.22 -11.01 12.44
N VAL A 294 6.12 -10.93 11.46
CA VAL A 294 7.03 -12.04 11.15
C VAL A 294 8.07 -12.11 12.27
N LYS A 295 8.18 -13.26 12.94
CA LYS A 295 9.24 -13.48 13.93
C LYS A 295 10.60 -13.46 13.21
N ALA A 296 11.52 -12.64 13.73
CA ALA A 296 12.91 -12.61 13.31
C ALA A 296 13.64 -13.91 13.65
#